data_AF-A0A2K8UCV5-F1
#
_entry.id   AF-A0A2K8UCV5-F1
#
_cell.length_a   1.000
_cell.length_b   1.000
_cell.length_c   1.000
_cell.angle_alpha   90.00
_cell.angle_beta   90.00
_cell.angle_gamma   90.00
#
_symmetry.space_group_name_H-M   'P 1'
#
loop_
_entity.id
_entity.type
_entity.pdbx_description
1 polymer ?
#
loop_
_entity_poly.entity_id
_entity_poly.type
_entity_poly.pdbx_seq_one_letter_code
_entity_poly.pdbx_strand_id
1 'polypeptide(L)'
;MSGTELPMATDYLGYGVNRGPHPFALGRLNAPAGRDLIHAARELLARLGRKTGAALYVTGYSEGGGNALWLGRLLEEARDPALRPSFITAMSGPYDITGATAHSFLEAQPDFVDNLIDKPFFIAFAGVTAAQVTGQPLSALLRPQFAQETAALLPGTQPDEVVQARLLGAAVANLDYLRPVNRSRP
;
A
#
# COMPACT_ATOMS: atom_id res chain seq x y z
N MET A 1 -4.55 -33.12 -4.04
CA MET A 1 -3.50 -32.49 -3.23
C MET A 1 -4.00 -32.47 -1.80
N SER A 2 -3.44 -33.29 -0.90
CA SER A 2 -3.86 -33.34 0.51
C SER A 2 -2.67 -32.96 1.40
N GLY A 3 -2.32 -31.67 1.40
CA GLY A 3 -1.39 -31.08 2.34
C GLY A 3 -2.08 -29.93 3.04
N THR A 4 -1.98 -29.86 4.37
CA THR A 4 -2.44 -28.69 5.12
C THR A 4 -1.49 -27.53 4.83
N GLU A 5 -2.02 -26.41 4.37
CA GLU A 5 -1.26 -25.18 4.17
C GLU A 5 -1.12 -24.42 5.48
N LEU A 6 0.03 -23.76 5.68
CA LEU A 6 0.23 -22.82 6.79
C LEU A 6 0.15 -21.40 6.24
N PRO A 7 -0.98 -20.69 6.42
CA PRO A 7 -1.07 -19.30 6.02
C PRO A 7 -0.19 -18.43 6.92
N MET A 8 0.51 -17.49 6.30
CA MET A 8 1.35 -16.50 6.98
C MET A 8 1.18 -15.17 6.26
N ALA A 9 1.03 -14.09 7.02
CA ALA A 9 0.91 -12.75 6.50
C ALA A 9 1.89 -11.84 7.23
N THR A 10 2.52 -10.95 6.48
CA THR A 10 3.35 -9.89 7.05
C THR A 10 2.48 -8.66 7.27
N ASP A 11 2.71 -7.95 8.38
CA ASP A 11 2.12 -6.63 8.57
C ASP A 11 2.74 -5.59 7.62
N TYR A 12 3.88 -5.91 6.97
CA TYR A 12 4.74 -4.97 6.23
C TYR A 12 5.49 -3.96 7.11
N LEU A 13 6.39 -3.19 6.49
CA LEU A 13 7.11 -2.11 7.15
C LEU A 13 6.13 -1.00 7.55
N GLY A 14 6.35 -0.35 8.69
CA GLY A 14 5.53 0.74 9.22
C GLY A 14 4.18 0.32 9.84
N TYR A 15 3.92 -0.98 9.94
CA TYR A 15 2.72 -1.54 10.59
C TYR A 15 3.10 -2.56 11.66
N GLY A 16 2.08 -2.98 12.44
CA GLY A 16 2.24 -3.90 13.55
C GLY A 16 3.22 -3.36 14.58
N VAL A 17 4.27 -4.14 14.87
CA VAL A 17 5.34 -3.74 15.79
C VAL A 17 6.45 -2.91 15.13
N ASN A 18 6.46 -2.81 13.79
CA ASN A 18 7.44 -2.02 13.07
C ASN A 18 7.08 -0.53 13.16
N ARG A 19 8.06 0.30 13.56
CA ARG A 19 7.86 1.75 13.72
C ARG A 19 8.20 2.50 12.44
N GLY A 20 7.55 3.65 12.29
CA GLY A 20 7.73 4.53 11.15
C GLY A 20 6.57 4.42 10.17
N PRO A 21 6.55 5.26 9.15
CA PRO A 21 5.47 5.27 8.19
C PRO A 21 5.61 4.11 7.19
N HIS A 22 4.47 3.52 6.80
CA HIS A 22 4.43 2.44 5.83
C HIS A 22 4.77 2.94 4.41
N PRO A 23 5.69 2.29 3.68
CA PRO A 23 6.03 2.65 2.30
C PRO A 23 5.00 2.05 1.32
N PHE A 24 3.77 2.58 1.36
CA PHE A 24 2.64 2.12 0.57
C PHE A 24 2.97 1.98 -0.91
N ALA A 25 2.58 0.83 -1.47
CA ALA A 25 2.77 0.46 -2.87
C ALA A 25 4.23 0.38 -3.35
N LEU A 26 5.23 0.55 -2.47
CA LEU A 26 6.64 0.29 -2.81
C LEU A 26 7.04 -1.13 -2.44
N GLY A 27 6.59 -2.10 -3.24
CA GLY A 27 6.83 -3.52 -2.97
C GLY A 27 8.30 -3.91 -2.88
N ARG A 28 9.23 -3.18 -3.50
CA ARG A 28 10.67 -3.38 -3.31
C ARG A 28 11.11 -3.20 -1.85
N LEU A 29 10.50 -2.27 -1.13
CA LEU A 29 10.78 -2.04 0.30
C LEU A 29 10.03 -3.02 1.20
N ASN A 30 8.82 -3.44 0.81
CA ASN A 30 8.00 -4.37 1.60
C ASN A 30 8.39 -5.84 1.43
N ALA A 31 8.95 -6.24 0.28
CA ALA A 31 9.29 -7.63 -0.03
C ALA A 31 10.24 -8.31 0.99
N PRO A 32 11.27 -7.65 1.53
CA PRO A 32 12.11 -8.22 2.59
C PRO A 32 11.31 -8.70 3.81
N ALA A 33 10.24 -8.00 4.21
CA ALA A 33 9.42 -8.41 5.35
C ALA A 33 8.73 -9.77 5.10
N GLY A 34 8.32 -10.05 3.86
CA GLY A 34 7.78 -11.36 3.46
C GLY A 34 8.83 -12.47 3.49
N ARG A 35 10.05 -12.21 3.00
CA ARG A 35 11.17 -13.16 3.08
C ARG A 35 11.53 -13.48 4.53
N ASP A 36 11.64 -12.45 5.36
CA ASP A 36 12.04 -12.60 6.76
C ASP A 36 10.96 -13.36 7.56
N LEU A 37 9.67 -13.17 7.22
CA LEU A 37 8.58 -13.99 7.75
C LEU A 37 8.70 -15.47 7.38
N ILE A 38 9.09 -15.80 6.14
CA ILE A 38 9.33 -17.20 5.71
C ILE A 38 10.44 -17.82 6.56
N HIS A 39 11.54 -17.10 6.81
CA HIS A 39 12.62 -17.58 7.67
C HIS A 39 12.17 -17.76 9.12
N ALA A 40 11.51 -16.76 9.69
CA ALA A 40 11.03 -16.80 11.07
C ALA A 40 10.04 -17.94 11.31
N ALA A 41 9.12 -18.18 10.37
CA ALA A 41 8.17 -19.27 10.46
C ALA A 41 8.84 -20.65 10.39
N ARG A 42 9.82 -20.82 9.49
CA ARG A 42 10.59 -22.07 9.40
C ARG A 42 11.41 -22.34 10.66
N GLU A 43 12.03 -21.30 11.22
CA GLU A 43 12.76 -21.40 12.48
C GLU A 43 11.81 -21.78 13.64
N LEU A 44 10.64 -21.13 13.72
CA LEU A 44 9.63 -21.46 14.73
C LEU A 44 9.17 -22.91 14.61
N LEU A 45 8.84 -23.37 13.39
CA LEU A 45 8.40 -24.75 13.17
C LEU A 45 9.49 -25.77 13.53
N ALA A 46 10.74 -25.48 13.20
CA ALA A 46 11.87 -26.33 13.60
C ALA A 46 11.98 -26.44 15.13
N ARG A 47 11.85 -25.32 15.85
CA ARG A 47 11.83 -25.30 17.33
C ARG A 47 10.65 -26.08 17.92
N LEU A 48 9.52 -26.12 17.22
CA LEU A 48 8.33 -26.89 17.60
C LEU A 48 8.38 -28.36 17.14
N GLY A 49 9.48 -28.83 16.55
CA GLY A 49 9.61 -30.19 16.02
C GLY A 49 8.66 -30.47 14.83
N ARG A 50 8.23 -29.43 14.12
CA ARG A 50 7.38 -29.51 12.92
C ARG A 50 8.23 -29.37 11.66
N LYS A 51 7.90 -30.14 10.63
CA LYS A 51 8.53 -30.05 9.30
C LYS A 51 7.63 -29.27 8.35
N THR A 52 8.21 -28.38 7.56
CA THR A 52 7.53 -27.77 6.40
C THR A 52 7.68 -28.65 5.17
N GLY A 53 6.68 -28.63 4.29
CA GLY A 53 6.86 -29.13 2.93
C GLY A 53 7.85 -28.27 2.12
N ALA A 54 8.21 -28.75 0.93
CA ALA A 54 9.05 -27.98 0.00
C ALA A 54 8.28 -26.90 -0.77
N ALA A 55 6.95 -26.99 -0.82
CA ALA A 55 6.13 -26.05 -1.55
C ALA A 55 6.03 -24.70 -0.83
N LEU A 56 6.25 -23.62 -1.58
CA LEU A 56 6.05 -22.24 -1.13
C LEU A 56 5.10 -21.54 -2.10
N TYR A 57 3.98 -21.04 -1.59
CA TYR A 57 2.99 -20.31 -2.38
C TYR A 57 3.03 -18.85 -1.95
N VAL A 58 3.10 -17.93 -2.91
CA VAL A 58 3.09 -16.49 -2.66
C VAL A 58 1.82 -15.92 -3.27
N THR A 59 1.03 -15.20 -2.46
CA THR A 59 -0.21 -14.58 -2.92
C THR A 59 -0.43 -13.21 -2.29
N GLY A 60 -1.28 -12.40 -2.92
CA GLY A 60 -1.72 -11.12 -2.37
C GLY A 60 -2.75 -10.42 -3.24
N TYR A 61 -3.52 -9.51 -2.63
CA TYR A 61 -4.57 -8.72 -3.25
C TYR A 61 -4.29 -7.22 -3.12
N SER A 62 -4.70 -6.41 -4.10
CA SER A 62 -4.51 -4.95 -4.12
C SER A 62 -3.02 -4.62 -3.95
N GLU A 63 -2.62 -3.79 -3.00
CA GLU A 63 -1.21 -3.56 -2.67
C GLU A 63 -0.44 -4.88 -2.45
N GLY A 64 -1.05 -5.84 -1.76
CA GLY A 64 -0.50 -7.16 -1.54
C GLY A 64 -0.20 -7.92 -2.84
N GLY A 65 -0.94 -7.68 -3.92
CA GLY A 65 -0.66 -8.25 -5.23
C GLY A 65 0.65 -7.70 -5.81
N GLY A 66 0.90 -6.39 -5.66
CA GLY A 66 2.19 -5.79 -6.02
C GLY A 66 3.33 -6.34 -5.15
N ASN A 67 3.12 -6.43 -3.84
CA ASN A 67 4.08 -6.97 -2.88
C ASN A 67 4.39 -8.45 -3.14
N ALA A 68 3.41 -9.24 -3.58
CA ALA A 68 3.57 -10.65 -3.96
C ALA A 68 4.53 -10.81 -5.15
N LEU A 69 4.41 -9.99 -6.20
CA LEU A 69 5.35 -10.04 -7.33
C LEU A 69 6.75 -9.57 -6.95
N TRP A 70 6.87 -8.51 -6.13
CA TRP A 70 8.17 -8.06 -5.63
C TRP A 70 8.85 -9.09 -4.72
N LEU A 71 8.09 -9.78 -3.86
CA LEU A 71 8.59 -10.90 -3.07
C LEU A 71 9.04 -12.04 -3.98
N GLY A 72 8.22 -12.42 -4.96
CA GLY A 72 8.58 -13.45 -5.94
C GLY A 72 9.92 -13.15 -6.62
N ARG A 73 10.07 -11.93 -7.14
CA ARG A 73 11.33 -11.45 -7.73
C ARG A 73 12.50 -11.55 -6.74
N LEU A 74 12.33 -11.05 -5.51
CA LEU A 74 13.37 -11.08 -4.47
C LEU A 74 13.83 -12.52 -4.18
N LEU A 75 12.90 -13.46 -4.09
CA LEU A 75 13.21 -14.88 -3.80
C LEU A 75 13.90 -15.57 -4.97
N GLU A 76 13.51 -15.27 -6.21
CA GLU A 76 14.17 -15.80 -7.41
C GLU A 76 15.61 -15.26 -7.57
N GLU A 77 15.81 -13.96 -7.31
CA GLU A 77 17.13 -13.32 -7.36
C GLU A 77 18.09 -13.86 -6.29
N ALA A 78 17.57 -14.29 -5.13
CA ALA A 78 18.38 -14.87 -4.06
C ALA A 78 19.02 -16.22 -4.45
N ARG A 79 18.48 -16.92 -5.46
CA ARG A 79 18.95 -18.23 -5.94
C ARG A 79 19.08 -19.30 -4.85
N ASP A 80 18.32 -19.17 -3.75
CA ASP A 80 18.22 -20.17 -2.69
C ASP A 80 17.11 -21.18 -3.06
N PRO A 81 17.45 -22.46 -3.35
CA PRO A 81 16.45 -23.48 -3.66
C PRO A 81 15.42 -23.67 -2.54
N ALA A 82 15.77 -23.37 -1.28
CA ALA A 82 14.84 -23.47 -0.16
C ALA A 82 13.79 -22.36 -0.19
N LEU A 83 14.05 -21.21 -0.82
CA LEU A 83 13.13 -20.07 -0.89
C LEU A 83 12.39 -19.97 -2.22
N ARG A 84 12.67 -20.86 -3.18
CA ARG A 84 12.06 -20.82 -4.50
C ARG A 84 10.54 -20.99 -4.43
N PRO A 85 9.73 -20.02 -4.89
CA PRO A 85 8.28 -20.18 -4.95
C PRO A 85 7.90 -21.32 -5.89
N SER A 86 6.93 -22.14 -5.47
CA SER A 86 6.26 -23.12 -6.32
C SER A 86 5.22 -22.45 -7.21
N PHE A 87 4.49 -21.47 -6.66
CA PHE A 87 3.54 -20.64 -7.40
C PHE A 87 3.51 -19.23 -6.82
N ILE A 88 3.26 -18.26 -7.71
CA ILE A 88 3.00 -16.87 -7.36
C ILE A 88 1.66 -16.47 -7.99
N THR A 89 0.72 -16.02 -7.18
CA THR A 89 -0.59 -15.53 -7.62
C THR A 89 -0.79 -14.11 -7.12
N ALA A 90 -0.68 -13.13 -8.00
CA ALA A 90 -0.91 -11.73 -7.65
C ALA A 90 -2.28 -11.27 -8.17
N MET A 91 -3.06 -10.59 -7.32
CA MET A 91 -4.44 -10.19 -7.66
C MET A 91 -4.59 -8.67 -7.57
N SER A 92 -5.04 -8.04 -8.66
CA SER A 92 -5.42 -6.62 -8.75
C SER A 92 -4.41 -5.63 -8.15
N GLY A 93 -3.12 -5.89 -8.31
CA GLY A 93 -2.06 -5.08 -7.69
C GLY A 93 -1.53 -3.94 -8.57
N PRO A 94 -0.81 -2.96 -7.96
CA PRO A 94 -0.17 -1.87 -8.67
C PRO A 94 1.13 -2.34 -9.34
N TYR A 95 1.00 -3.15 -10.39
CA TYR A 95 2.16 -3.78 -11.07
C TYR A 95 3.01 -2.79 -11.86
N ASP A 96 2.36 -1.76 -12.40
CA ASP A 96 2.99 -0.63 -13.10
C ASP A 96 2.59 0.67 -12.41
N ILE A 97 3.37 1.04 -11.39
CA ILE A 97 3.10 2.21 -10.55
C ILE A 97 3.17 3.49 -11.37
N THR A 98 4.14 3.60 -12.27
CA THR A 98 4.42 4.84 -13.03
C THR A 98 3.53 5.02 -14.26
N GLY A 99 2.99 3.94 -14.82
CA GLY A 99 2.04 3.98 -15.92
C GLY A 99 0.61 3.75 -15.44
N ALA A 100 0.15 2.50 -15.47
CA ALA A 100 -1.26 2.16 -15.26
C ALA A 100 -1.83 2.66 -13.91
N THR A 101 -1.10 2.50 -12.79
CA THR A 101 -1.57 2.96 -11.48
C THR A 101 -1.58 4.49 -11.39
N ALA A 102 -0.53 5.17 -11.86
CA ALA A 102 -0.48 6.62 -11.91
C ALA A 102 -1.63 7.19 -12.75
N HIS A 103 -1.90 6.62 -13.94
CA HIS A 103 -3.03 7.00 -14.78
C HIS A 103 -4.37 6.84 -14.06
N SER A 104 -4.56 5.73 -13.35
CA SER A 104 -5.79 5.49 -12.56
C SER A 104 -6.00 6.55 -11.47
N PHE A 105 -4.94 6.92 -10.74
CA PHE A 105 -5.04 7.85 -9.62
C PHE A 105 -5.07 9.32 -10.04
N LEU A 106 -4.25 9.72 -11.01
CA LEU A 106 -3.99 11.12 -11.31
C LEU A 106 -4.88 11.68 -12.42
N GLU A 107 -5.40 10.84 -13.31
CA GLU A 107 -6.25 11.29 -14.42
C GLU A 107 -7.73 11.30 -14.04
N ALA A 108 -8.51 12.08 -14.79
CA ALA A 108 -9.96 12.05 -14.71
C ALA A 108 -10.46 10.64 -15.09
N GLN A 109 -11.25 10.03 -14.21
CA GLN A 109 -11.88 8.74 -14.45
C GLN A 109 -13.39 8.95 -14.37
N PRO A 110 -14.22 8.06 -14.95
CA PRO A 110 -15.67 8.14 -14.80
C PRO A 110 -16.07 8.26 -13.33
N ASP A 111 -17.07 9.10 -13.06
CA ASP A 111 -17.56 9.42 -11.72
C ASP A 111 -18.29 8.23 -11.09
N PHE A 112 -17.52 7.23 -10.65
CA PHE A 112 -17.98 6.25 -9.68
C PHE A 112 -17.72 6.82 -8.27
N VAL A 113 -18.68 6.65 -7.35
CA VAL A 113 -18.57 7.16 -5.97
C VAL A 113 -17.29 6.64 -5.29
N ASP A 114 -16.93 5.39 -5.56
CA ASP A 114 -15.70 4.76 -5.03
C ASP A 114 -14.43 5.48 -5.53
N ASN A 115 -14.38 5.91 -6.79
CA ASN A 115 -13.25 6.68 -7.33
C ASN A 115 -13.09 8.04 -6.63
N LEU A 116 -14.18 8.65 -6.16
CA LEU A 116 -14.13 9.94 -5.48
C LEU A 116 -13.54 9.81 -4.06
N ILE A 117 -13.81 8.70 -3.38
CA ILE A 117 -13.37 8.43 -2.00
C ILE A 117 -11.96 7.81 -1.98
N ASP A 118 -11.73 6.80 -2.82
CA ASP A 118 -10.52 5.98 -2.79
C ASP A 118 -9.30 6.70 -3.36
N LYS A 119 -9.48 7.56 -4.37
CA LYS A 119 -8.34 8.26 -4.99
C LYS A 119 -7.63 9.20 -4.03
N PRO A 120 -8.30 10.14 -3.32
CA PRO A 120 -7.65 10.95 -2.30
C PRO A 120 -6.94 10.07 -1.27
N PHE A 121 -7.60 9.02 -0.81
CA PHE A 121 -7.02 8.09 0.16
C PHE A 121 -5.69 7.50 -0.32
N PHE A 122 -5.65 6.87 -1.50
CA PHE A 122 -4.42 6.27 -2.02
C PHE A 122 -3.36 7.29 -2.43
N ILE A 123 -3.75 8.48 -2.92
CA ILE A 123 -2.81 9.58 -3.21
C ILE A 123 -2.14 10.07 -1.93
N ALA A 124 -2.85 10.15 -0.80
CA ALA A 124 -2.26 10.54 0.48
C ALA A 124 -1.18 9.53 0.93
N PHE A 125 -1.47 8.22 0.87
CA PHE A 125 -0.49 7.18 1.19
C PHE A 125 0.72 7.18 0.23
N ALA A 126 0.48 7.35 -1.07
CA ALA A 126 1.55 7.49 -2.06
C ALA A 126 2.39 8.75 -1.80
N GLY A 127 1.77 9.87 -1.41
CA GLY A 127 2.43 11.12 -1.05
C GLY A 127 3.32 10.98 0.18
N VAL A 128 2.84 10.29 1.23
CA VAL A 128 3.63 9.96 2.43
C VAL A 128 4.86 9.12 2.07
N THR A 129 4.67 8.13 1.20
CA THR A 129 5.77 7.28 0.72
C THR A 129 6.78 8.07 -0.13
N ALA A 130 6.30 8.93 -1.02
CA ALA A 130 7.15 9.80 -1.84
C ALA A 130 7.93 10.79 -0.98
N ALA A 131 7.32 11.39 0.05
CA ALA A 131 7.99 12.27 0.99
C ALA A 131 9.14 11.57 1.72
N GLN A 132 8.93 10.32 2.17
CA GLN A 132 10.00 9.52 2.80
C GLN A 132 11.16 9.25 1.86
N VAL A 133 10.87 8.81 0.64
CA VAL A 133 11.90 8.38 -0.33
C VAL A 133 12.69 9.57 -0.87
N THR A 134 12.03 10.71 -1.10
CA THR A 134 12.66 11.90 -1.68
C THR A 134 13.24 12.85 -0.63
N GLY A 135 12.83 12.74 0.63
CA GLY A 135 13.14 13.70 1.68
C GLY A 135 12.42 15.05 1.53
N GLN A 136 11.51 15.19 0.56
CA GLN A 136 10.73 16.41 0.38
C GLN A 136 9.54 16.46 1.33
N PRO A 137 9.13 17.66 1.82
CA PRO A 137 7.93 17.78 2.62
C PRO A 137 6.68 17.51 1.76
N LEU A 138 5.60 17.04 2.39
CA LEU A 138 4.31 16.80 1.71
C LEU A 138 3.80 18.04 0.98
N SER A 139 4.08 19.25 1.48
CA SER A 139 3.69 20.51 0.84
C SER A 139 4.39 20.78 -0.50
N ALA A 140 5.51 20.11 -0.79
CA ALA A 140 6.16 20.17 -2.09
C ALA A 140 5.56 19.17 -3.09
N LEU A 141 4.85 18.15 -2.60
CA LEU A 141 4.33 17.03 -3.39
C LEU A 141 2.82 17.09 -3.60
N LEU A 142 2.09 17.68 -2.65
CA LEU A 142 0.63 17.71 -2.59
C LEU A 142 0.13 19.16 -2.43
N ARG A 143 -1.12 19.41 -2.85
CA ARG A 143 -1.76 20.72 -2.69
C ARG A 143 -1.82 21.10 -1.20
N PRO A 144 -1.69 22.39 -0.82
CA PRO A 144 -1.46 22.80 0.58
C PRO A 144 -2.44 22.21 1.60
N GLN A 145 -3.75 22.36 1.39
CA GLN A 145 -4.77 21.84 2.33
C GLN A 145 -4.74 20.31 2.41
N PHE A 146 -4.56 19.65 1.27
CA PHE A 146 -4.48 18.19 1.20
C PHE A 146 -3.19 17.66 1.86
N ALA A 147 -2.07 18.36 1.69
CA ALA A 147 -0.80 18.06 2.34
C ALA A 147 -0.91 18.19 3.87
N GLN A 148 -1.54 19.26 4.35
CA GLN A 148 -1.77 19.49 5.78
C GLN A 148 -2.64 18.38 6.38
N GLU A 149 -3.75 18.05 5.72
CA GLU A 149 -4.66 17.01 6.18
C GLU A 149 -3.99 15.63 6.16
N THR A 150 -3.24 15.33 5.10
CA THR A 150 -2.43 14.10 4.99
C THR A 150 -1.43 13.98 6.14
N ALA A 151 -0.68 15.04 6.44
CA ALA A 151 0.29 15.04 7.53
C ALA A 151 -0.35 14.89 8.92
N ALA A 152 -1.59 15.36 9.09
CA ALA A 152 -2.34 15.24 10.34
C ALA A 152 -2.95 13.84 10.53
N LEU A 153 -3.13 13.09 9.44
CA LEU A 153 -3.78 11.78 9.44
C LEU A 153 -2.80 10.61 9.35
N LEU A 154 -1.69 10.76 8.62
CA LEU A 154 -0.80 9.67 8.24
C LEU A 154 0.68 9.92 8.64
N PRO A 155 1.37 8.91 9.20
CA PRO A 155 0.80 7.66 9.72
C PRO A 155 -0.06 7.91 10.96
N GLY A 156 -1.12 7.12 11.15
CA GLY A 156 -2.07 7.30 12.25
C GLY A 156 -2.87 6.03 12.57
N THR A 157 -3.68 6.10 13.61
CA THR A 157 -4.50 4.98 14.11
C THR A 157 -6.01 5.22 13.93
N GLN A 158 -6.37 6.22 13.14
CA GLN A 158 -7.78 6.51 12.87
C GLN A 158 -8.35 5.44 11.92
N PRO A 159 -9.64 5.09 12.04
CA PRO A 159 -10.30 4.20 11.09
C PRO A 159 -10.22 4.76 9.66
N ASP A 160 -10.12 3.87 8.67
CA ASP A 160 -10.00 4.25 7.27
C ASP A 160 -11.16 5.13 6.81
N GLU A 161 -12.39 4.87 7.28
CA GLU A 161 -13.56 5.67 6.93
C GLU A 161 -13.43 7.13 7.37
N VAL A 162 -12.78 7.37 8.53
CA VAL A 162 -12.51 8.72 9.04
C VAL A 162 -11.42 9.39 8.21
N VAL A 163 -10.35 8.66 7.89
CA VAL A 163 -9.25 9.16 7.06
C VAL A 163 -9.76 9.51 5.66
N GLN A 164 -10.54 8.62 5.04
CA GLN A 164 -11.18 8.81 3.74
C GLN A 164 -12.10 10.04 3.74
N ALA A 165 -13.01 10.17 4.70
CA ALA A 165 -13.93 11.30 4.76
C ALA A 165 -13.18 12.65 4.89
N ARG A 166 -12.12 12.69 5.71
CA ARG A 166 -11.32 13.90 5.91
C ARG A 166 -10.46 14.24 4.69
N LEU A 167 -9.81 13.25 4.08
CA LEU A 167 -9.03 13.45 2.86
C LEU A 167 -9.91 13.85 1.68
N LEU A 168 -11.10 13.24 1.53
CA LEU A 168 -12.09 13.67 0.55
C LEU A 168 -12.45 15.13 0.80
N GLY A 169 -12.78 15.48 2.04
CA GLY A 169 -13.05 16.85 2.47
C GLY A 169 -11.94 17.82 2.07
N ALA A 170 -10.67 17.48 2.31
CA ALA A 170 -9.53 18.32 1.94
C ALA A 170 -9.24 18.36 0.43
N ALA A 171 -9.54 17.27 -0.30
CA ALA A 171 -9.40 17.21 -1.75
C ALA A 171 -10.46 18.06 -2.45
N VAL A 172 -11.69 18.05 -1.92
CA VAL A 172 -12.77 18.87 -2.46
C VAL A 172 -12.74 20.29 -1.94
N ALA A 173 -12.44 20.59 -0.67
CA ALA A 173 -12.63 21.92 -0.04
C ALA A 173 -11.89 23.13 -0.65
N ASN A 174 -11.15 22.98 -1.76
CA ASN A 174 -10.67 24.06 -2.61
C ASN A 174 -11.80 24.70 -3.45
N LEU A 175 -12.93 25.03 -2.83
CA LEU A 175 -14.19 25.36 -3.51
C LEU A 175 -14.47 26.84 -3.54
N ASP A 176 -13.85 27.49 -4.52
CA ASP A 176 -14.49 28.62 -5.17
C ASP A 176 -15.88 28.25 -5.77
N TYR A 177 -16.25 26.96 -5.91
CA TYR A 177 -17.61 26.57 -6.34
C TYR A 177 -18.70 26.67 -5.26
N LEU A 178 -18.35 26.63 -3.97
CA LEU A 178 -19.32 26.77 -2.87
C LEU A 178 -19.52 28.21 -2.42
N ARG A 179 -18.75 29.17 -2.98
CA ARG A 179 -19.07 30.58 -2.78
C ARG A 179 -20.41 30.85 -3.47
N PRO A 180 -21.48 31.19 -2.72
CA PRO A 180 -22.70 31.64 -3.36
C PRO A 180 -22.35 32.81 -4.27
N VAL A 181 -22.70 32.73 -5.56
CA VAL A 181 -22.59 33.86 -6.48
C VAL A 181 -23.43 34.98 -5.87
N ASN A 182 -22.76 36.00 -5.32
CA ASN A 182 -23.45 37.17 -4.80
C ASN A 182 -24.04 37.88 -6.01
N ARG A 183 -25.27 37.51 -6.39
CA ARG A 183 -26.05 38.24 -7.39
C ARG A 183 -26.46 39.55 -6.74
N SER A 184 -25.56 40.52 -6.74
CA SER A 184 -25.95 41.93 -6.66
C SER A 184 -26.85 42.19 -7.87
N ARG A 185 -28.16 42.15 -7.64
CA ARG A 185 -29.13 42.66 -8.62
C ARG A 185 -29.04 44.18 -8.61
N PRO A 186 -29.10 44.82 -9.79
CA PRO A 186 -29.16 46.28 -9.93
C PRO A 186 -30.44 46.86 -9.34
#